data_AF-A0A9D5VH93-F1
#
_entry.id   AF-A0A9D5VH93-F1
#
_cell.length_a   1.000
_cell.length_b   1.000
_cell.length_c   1.000
_cell.angle_alpha   90.00
_cell.angle_beta   90.00
_cell.angle_gamma   90.00
#
_symmetry.space_group_name_H-M   'P 1'
#
loop_
_entity.id
_entity.type
_entity.pdbx_description
1 polymer ?
#
loop_
_entity_poly.entity_id
_entity_poly.type
_entity_poly.pdbx_seq_one_letter_code
_entity_poly.pdbx_strand_id
1 'polypeptide(L)'
;MEDAELDEMWSFVGHKGQQRWLWHAVDRRTGRVLAFVFGPRQDQAFLDLKKLLEPFGITKFFTDDWGAYSRHIDPEKHVVGKENTWRIERKHLTLRTRIKRLARRTICFSRSILMHDTVIGLFINRFEFGMAV
;
A
#
# COMPACT_ATOMS: atom_id res chain seq x y z
N MET A 1 -7.69 -14.67 8.68
CA MET A 1 -6.23 -14.44 8.71
C MET A 1 -5.92 -13.76 10.02
N GLU A 2 -4.75 -13.98 10.62
CA GLU A 2 -4.48 -13.43 11.96
C GLU A 2 -3.77 -12.07 11.86
N ASP A 3 -2.75 -11.95 11.02
CA ASP A 3 -1.83 -10.81 11.06
C ASP A 3 -1.66 -10.16 9.68
N ALA A 4 -1.78 -8.83 9.61
CA ALA A 4 -1.51 -8.05 8.40
C ALA A 4 -0.51 -6.91 8.64
N GLU A 5 0.41 -6.74 7.70
CA GLU A 5 1.31 -5.58 7.61
C GLU A 5 0.65 -4.50 6.75
N LEU A 6 0.60 -3.27 7.25
CA LEU A 6 0.11 -2.10 6.55
C LEU A 6 1.23 -1.07 6.46
N ASP A 7 1.38 -0.49 5.28
CA ASP A 7 2.34 0.57 5.01
C ASP A 7 1.89 1.33 3.77
N GLU A 8 2.43 2.53 3.61
CA GLU A 8 2.16 3.39 2.49
C GLU A 8 3.45 3.74 1.74
N MET A 9 3.36 3.73 0.41
CA MET A 9 4.41 4.30 -0.42
C MET A 9 3.86 5.40 -1.31
N TRP A 10 4.66 6.44 -1.51
CA TRP A 10 4.26 7.57 -2.33
C TRP A 10 5.11 7.67 -3.59
N SER A 11 4.50 8.29 -4.59
CA SER A 11 5.15 8.82 -5.78
C SER A 11 4.47 10.14 -6.17
N PHE A 12 4.69 10.63 -7.39
CA PHE A 12 4.10 11.86 -7.89
C PHE A 12 3.60 11.69 -9.33
N VAL A 13 2.59 12.47 -9.67
CA VAL A 13 2.01 12.53 -11.02
C VAL A 13 2.20 13.94 -11.56
N GLY A 14 2.85 14.08 -12.71
CA GLY A 14 3.14 15.38 -13.33
C GLY A 14 4.25 16.15 -12.61
N HIS A 15 4.01 16.59 -11.38
CA HIS A 15 4.89 17.43 -10.59
C HIS A 15 4.88 17.04 -9.10
N LYS A 16 5.88 17.51 -8.33
CA LYS A 16 6.08 17.12 -6.92
C LYS A 16 4.92 17.51 -5.98
N GLY A 17 4.16 18.55 -6.34
CA GLY A 17 2.99 19.00 -5.57
C GLY A 17 1.82 18.01 -5.65
N GLN A 18 1.78 17.16 -6.67
CA GLN A 18 0.74 16.16 -6.86
C GLN A 18 1.27 14.78 -6.47
N GLN A 19 1.36 14.58 -5.15
CA GLN A 19 1.71 13.28 -4.57
C GLN A 19 0.57 12.28 -4.77
N ARG A 20 0.93 11.04 -5.06
CA ARG A 20 -0.01 9.91 -5.14
C ARG A 20 0.49 8.80 -4.23
N TRP A 21 -0.35 8.39 -3.29
CA TRP A 21 -0.02 7.37 -2.30
C TRP A 21 -0.69 6.05 -2.67
N LEU A 22 0.08 4.98 -2.58
CA LEU A 22 -0.38 3.60 -2.61
C LEU A 22 -0.41 3.12 -1.17
N TRP A 23 -1.61 2.82 -0.70
CA TRP A 23 -1.90 2.18 0.57
C TRP A 23 -1.96 0.68 0.34
N HIS A 24 -1.23 -0.10 1.12
CA HIS A 24 -1.05 -1.51 0.84
C HIS A 24 -1.20 -2.35 2.10
N ALA A 25 -1.78 -3.53 1.95
CA ALA A 25 -1.97 -4.49 3.03
C ALA A 25 -1.45 -5.86 2.60
N VAL A 26 -0.61 -6.46 3.43
CA VAL A 26 0.03 -7.75 3.16
C VAL A 26 -0.22 -8.69 4.33
N ASP A 27 -0.62 -9.93 4.04
CA ASP A 27 -0.69 -10.97 5.06
C ASP A 27 0.71 -11.29 5.57
N ARG A 28 0.93 -11.11 6.88
CA ARG A 28 2.25 -11.25 7.49
C ARG A 28 2.81 -12.67 7.40
N ARG A 29 1.93 -13.67 7.39
CA ARG A 29 2.33 -15.09 7.39
C ARG A 29 2.78 -15.53 5.99
N THR A 30 1.99 -15.21 4.98
CA THR A 30 2.17 -15.69 3.60
C THR A 30 2.91 -14.68 2.72
N GLY A 31 2.91 -13.40 3.06
CA GLY A 31 3.43 -12.31 2.22
C GLY A 31 2.56 -12.01 1.00
N ARG A 32 1.32 -12.51 0.96
CA ARG A 32 0.36 -12.21 -0.11
C ARG A 32 -0.24 -10.84 0.11
N VAL A 33 -0.44 -10.10 -0.97
CA VAL A 33 -1.20 -8.86 -0.93
C VAL A 33 -2.66 -9.20 -0.65
N LEU A 34 -3.26 -8.47 0.29
CA LEU A 34 -4.67 -8.62 0.65
C LEU A 34 -5.52 -7.59 -0.07
N ALA A 35 -5.10 -6.32 0.01
CA ALA A 35 -5.78 -5.20 -0.59
C ALA A 35 -4.80 -4.06 -0.84
N PHE A 36 -5.19 -3.17 -1.75
CA PHE A 36 -4.49 -1.92 -1.98
C PHE A 36 -5.47 -0.82 -2.36
N VAL A 37 -5.13 0.44 -2.05
CA VAL A 37 -5.93 1.62 -2.40
C VAL A 37 -5.00 2.74 -2.86
N PHE A 38 -5.42 3.52 -3.85
CA PHE A 38 -4.73 4.76 -4.22
C PHE A 38 -5.45 5.97 -3.63
N GLY A 39 -4.72 6.80 -2.88
CA GLY A 39 -5.32 7.93 -2.18
C GLY A 39 -4.32 9.04 -1.87
N PRO A 40 -4.78 10.15 -1.30
CA PRO A 40 -3.90 11.08 -0.58
C PRO A 40 -3.40 10.45 0.73
N ARG A 41 -2.44 11.10 1.40
CA ARG A 41 -2.00 10.69 2.76
C ARG A 41 -2.95 11.21 3.83
N GLN A 42 -4.18 10.71 3.82
CA GLN A 42 -5.25 11.11 4.72
C GLN A 42 -5.95 9.89 5.28
N ASP A 43 -6.56 10.06 6.45
CA ASP A 43 -7.33 9.06 7.17
C ASP A 43 -8.36 8.34 6.29
N GLN A 44 -8.99 9.06 5.35
CA GLN A 44 -9.97 8.47 4.44
C GLN A 44 -9.41 7.33 3.60
N ALA A 45 -8.17 7.45 3.10
CA ALA A 45 -7.54 6.42 2.30
C ALA A 45 -7.26 5.15 3.13
N PHE A 46 -6.90 5.33 4.40
CA PHE A 46 -6.77 4.22 5.34
C PHE A 46 -8.12 3.56 5.64
N LEU A 47 -9.18 4.35 5.85
CA LEU A 47 -10.53 3.82 6.08
C LEU A 47 -11.04 3.01 4.88
N ASP A 48 -10.76 3.45 3.66
CA ASP A 48 -11.11 2.71 2.45
C ASP A 48 -10.32 1.39 2.35
N LEU A 49 -9.04 1.40 2.70
CA LEU A 49 -8.25 0.17 2.80
C LEU A 49 -8.82 -0.76 3.89
N LYS A 50 -9.16 -0.22 5.07
CA LYS A 50 -9.71 -0.98 6.19
C LYS A 50 -11.01 -1.69 5.82
N LYS A 51 -11.91 -1.02 5.09
CA LYS A 51 -13.15 -1.63 4.58
C LYS A 51 -12.89 -2.84 3.69
N LEU A 52 -11.88 -2.76 2.81
CA LEU A 52 -11.48 -3.90 1.98
C LEU A 52 -10.93 -5.06 2.81
N LEU A 53 -10.39 -4.77 4.00
CA LEU A 53 -9.79 -5.75 4.89
C LEU A 53 -10.80 -6.43 5.84
N GLU A 54 -11.98 -5.87 6.03
CA GLU A 54 -13.03 -6.42 6.91
C GLU A 54 -13.36 -7.91 6.61
N PRO A 55 -13.52 -8.34 5.35
CA PRO A 55 -13.84 -9.74 5.04
C PRO A 55 -12.74 -10.75 5.40
N PHE A 56 -11.50 -10.29 5.60
CA PHE A 56 -10.36 -11.18 5.87
C PHE A 56 -10.26 -11.59 7.36
N GLY A 57 -11.03 -10.94 8.23
CA GLY A 57 -11.10 -11.24 9.66
C GLY A 57 -9.77 -11.05 10.38
N ILE A 58 -9.01 -10.00 10.02
CA ILE A 58 -7.68 -9.72 10.58
C ILE A 58 -7.81 -9.36 12.06
N THR A 59 -6.98 -9.98 12.90
CA THR A 59 -7.00 -9.77 14.36
C THR A 59 -5.90 -8.82 14.81
N LYS A 60 -4.76 -8.77 14.11
CA LYS A 60 -3.65 -7.84 14.39
C LYS A 60 -3.14 -7.11 13.15
N PHE A 61 -2.87 -5.82 13.34
CA PHE A 61 -2.28 -4.94 12.34
C PHE A 61 -0.88 -4.51 12.79
N PHE A 62 0.08 -4.68 11.89
CA PHE A 62 1.46 -4.27 12.06
C PHE A 62 1.73 -3.07 11.16
N THR A 63 2.05 -1.93 11.74
CA THR A 63 2.24 -0.69 10.97
C THR A 63 3.47 0.07 11.47
N ASP A 64 3.84 1.11 10.72
CA ASP A 64 4.73 2.13 11.23
C ASP A 64 3.99 3.09 12.20
N ASP A 65 4.73 4.04 12.77
CA ASP A 65 4.22 5.02 13.73
C ASP A 65 3.51 6.20 13.02
N TRP A 66 2.67 5.91 12.03
CA TRP A 66 1.85 6.93 11.38
C TRP A 66 0.50 7.10 12.10
N GLY A 67 0.19 8.36 12.44
CA GLY A 67 -0.89 8.66 13.37
C GLY A 67 -2.31 8.25 12.94
N ALA A 68 -2.59 7.99 11.66
CA ALA A 68 -3.94 7.52 11.30
C ALA A 68 -4.15 6.05 11.66
N TYR A 69 -3.10 5.23 11.71
CA TYR A 69 -3.21 3.85 12.21
C TYR A 69 -3.64 3.88 13.67
N SER A 70 -2.97 4.68 14.51
CA SER A 70 -3.32 4.81 15.93
C SER A 70 -4.70 5.44 16.18
N ARG A 71 -5.22 6.26 15.24
CA ARG A 71 -6.58 6.85 15.35
C ARG A 71 -7.70 5.88 15.01
N HIS A 72 -7.45 4.94 14.10
CA HIS A 72 -8.50 4.13 13.46
C HIS A 72 -8.36 2.63 13.70
N ILE A 73 -7.26 2.18 14.33
CA ILE A 73 -7.05 0.81 14.78
C ILE A 73 -7.16 0.79 16.30
N ASP A 74 -7.84 -0.24 16.80
CA ASP A 74 -7.91 -0.52 18.23
C ASP A 74 -6.49 -0.78 18.78
N PRO A 75 -6.04 -0.10 19.86
CA PRO A 75 -4.74 -0.32 20.46
C PRO A 75 -4.42 -1.79 20.79
N GLU A 76 -5.42 -2.60 21.14
CA GLU A 76 -5.22 -4.03 21.43
C GLU A 76 -4.88 -4.85 20.17
N LYS A 77 -5.30 -4.36 19.01
CA LYS A 77 -5.08 -4.97 17.70
C LYS A 77 -3.92 -4.33 16.95
N HIS A 78 -3.31 -3.28 17.49
CA HIS A 78 -2.29 -2.48 16.83
C HIS A 78 -0.90 -2.76 17.41
N VAL A 79 0.02 -3.20 16.56
CA VAL A 79 1.42 -3.38 16.92
C VAL A 79 2.26 -2.44 16.06
N VAL A 80 2.87 -1.45 16.70
CA VAL A 80 3.76 -0.50 16.02
C VAL A 80 5.20 -1.02 16.08
N GLY A 81 5.89 -1.01 14.93
CA GLY A 81 7.33 -1.28 14.92
C GLY A 81 7.87 -1.64 13.54
N LYS A 82 8.98 -1.00 13.15
CA LYS A 82 9.65 -1.20 11.85
C LYS A 82 10.18 -2.62 11.64
N GLU A 83 10.50 -3.33 12.72
CA GLU A 83 10.87 -4.76 12.65
C GLU A 83 9.73 -5.66 12.18
N ASN A 84 8.48 -5.17 12.22
CA ASN A 84 7.30 -5.93 11.86
C ASN A 84 6.81 -5.70 10.42
N THR A 85 7.44 -4.81 9.64
CA THR A 85 7.01 -4.38 8.29
C THR A 85 7.90 -4.87 7.14
N TRP A 86 8.78 -5.85 7.38
CA TRP A 86 9.79 -6.27 6.40
C TRP A 86 9.20 -6.86 5.10
N ARG A 87 8.00 -7.47 5.13
CA ARG A 87 7.41 -8.05 3.91
C ARG A 87 6.82 -6.97 3.03
N ILE A 88 6.08 -6.04 3.62
CA ILE A 88 5.51 -4.93 2.85
C ILE A 88 6.60 -4.02 2.29
N GLU A 89 7.68 -3.79 3.03
CA GLU A 89 8.87 -3.09 2.52
C GLU A 89 9.48 -3.79 1.29
N ARG A 90 9.60 -5.12 1.33
CA ARG A 90 10.06 -5.92 0.17
C ARG A 90 9.12 -5.79 -1.03
N LYS A 91 7.80 -5.70 -0.80
CA LYS A 91 6.81 -5.43 -1.87
C LYS A 91 7.00 -4.03 -2.47
N HIS A 92 7.16 -3.01 -1.63
CA HIS A 92 7.46 -1.65 -2.07
C HIS A 92 8.76 -1.57 -2.88
N LEU A 93 9.81 -2.30 -2.47
CA LEU A 93 11.05 -2.41 -3.24
C LEU A 93 10.81 -3.06 -4.61
N THR A 94 10.04 -4.15 -4.66
CA THR A 94 9.72 -4.85 -5.91
C THR A 94 8.97 -3.94 -6.89
N LEU A 95 7.97 -3.20 -6.39
CA LEU A 95 7.22 -2.23 -7.19
C LEU A 95 8.13 -1.13 -7.74
N ARG A 96 8.99 -0.52 -6.90
CA ARG A 96 9.93 0.53 -7.35
C ARG A 96 10.93 0.03 -8.40
N THR A 97 11.40 -1.21 -8.26
CA THR A 97 12.35 -1.81 -9.21
C THR A 97 11.69 -2.14 -10.55
N ARG A 98 10.47 -2.68 -10.52
CA ARG A 98 9.79 -3.15 -11.76
C ARG A 98 8.99 -2.06 -12.46
N ILE A 99 8.56 -1.02 -11.73
CA ILE A 99 7.79 0.09 -12.26
C ILE A 99 8.64 1.36 -12.20
N LYS A 100 9.36 1.64 -13.29
CA LYS A 100 10.27 2.81 -13.40
C LYS A 100 9.61 4.15 -13.06
N ARG A 101 8.28 4.26 -13.26
CA ARG A 101 7.46 5.44 -12.94
C ARG A 101 7.42 5.78 -11.45
N LEU A 102 7.71 4.82 -10.57
CA LEU A 102 7.74 5.00 -9.12
C LEU A 102 9.12 5.46 -8.61
N ALA A 103 10.16 5.41 -9.44
CA ALA A 103 11.54 5.59 -8.99
C ALA A 103 12.07 7.04 -9.13
N ARG A 104 11.98 7.66 -10.31
CA ARG A 104 12.59 8.99 -10.56
C ARG A 104 11.83 9.84 -11.57
N ARG A 105 11.57 11.11 -11.17
CA ARG A 105 10.81 12.11 -11.96
C ARG A 105 11.41 12.38 -13.32
N THR A 106 12.72 12.53 -13.39
CA THR A 106 13.40 13.05 -14.58
C THR A 106 13.47 12.04 -15.72
N ILE A 107 13.15 10.77 -15.48
CA ILE A 107 13.35 9.70 -16.46
C ILE A 107 12.02 9.13 -16.93
N CYS A 108 11.13 8.76 -16.00
CA CYS A 108 9.84 8.20 -16.34
C CYS A 108 8.86 8.54 -15.22
N PHE A 109 7.80 9.27 -15.55
CA PHE A 109 6.76 9.63 -14.60
C PHE A 109 5.41 9.62 -15.31
N SER A 110 4.34 9.54 -14.52
CA SER A 110 2.98 9.58 -15.06
C SER A 110 2.52 11.02 -15.15
N ARG A 111 1.84 11.39 -16.23
CA ARG A 111 1.23 12.73 -16.38
C ARG A 111 -0.25 12.77 -15.97
N SER A 112 -0.89 11.60 -15.92
CA SER A 112 -2.29 11.40 -15.53
C SER A 112 -2.35 10.49 -14.31
N ILE A 113 -3.22 10.82 -13.35
CA ILE A 113 -3.51 9.97 -12.19
C ILE A 113 -4.11 8.64 -12.66
N LEU A 114 -5.08 8.70 -13.59
CA LEU A 114 -5.72 7.52 -14.13
C LEU A 114 -4.69 6.52 -14.67
N MET A 115 -3.78 6.99 -15.54
CA MET A 115 -2.75 6.10 -16.09
C MET A 115 -1.76 5.60 -15.04
N HIS A 116 -1.47 6.40 -14.02
CA HIS A 116 -0.59 6.01 -12.92
C HIS A 116 -1.20 4.84 -12.13
N ASP A 117 -2.42 5.04 -11.66
CA ASP A 117 -3.16 4.08 -10.86
C ASP A 117 -3.47 2.82 -11.66
N THR A 118 -3.86 2.96 -12.94
CA THR A 118 -4.10 1.82 -13.83
C THR A 118 -2.83 1.00 -14.01
N VAL A 119 -1.69 1.59 -14.36
CA VAL A 119 -0.45 0.81 -14.60
C VAL A 119 -0.02 0.04 -13.36
N ILE A 120 -0.07 0.67 -12.18
CA ILE A 120 0.30 0.03 -10.92
C ILE A 120 -0.73 -1.03 -10.54
N GLY A 121 -2.03 -0.71 -10.64
CA GLY A 121 -3.12 -1.63 -10.37
C GLY A 121 -3.08 -2.87 -11.25
N LEU A 122 -2.88 -2.72 -12.57
CA LEU A 122 -2.72 -3.84 -13.51
C LEU A 122 -1.50 -4.70 -13.15
N PHE A 123 -0.40 -4.07 -12.73
CA PHE A 123 0.79 -4.80 -12.29
C PHE A 123 0.51 -5.63 -11.03
N ILE A 124 -0.09 -5.03 -9.99
CA ILE A 124 -0.44 -5.73 -8.76
C ILE A 124 -1.44 -6.86 -9.07
N ASN A 125 -2.47 -6.57 -9.86
CA ASN A 125 -3.47 -7.55 -10.29
C ASN A 125 -2.87 -8.77 -10.97
N ARG A 126 -1.91 -8.54 -11.87
CA ARG A 126 -1.25 -9.64 -12.60
C ARG A 126 -0.28 -10.43 -11.73
N PHE A 127 0.57 -9.75 -10.95
CA PHE A 127 1.69 -10.40 -10.26
C PHE A 127 1.41 -10.81 -8.81
N GLU A 128 0.46 -10.15 -8.14
CA GLU A 128 0.12 -10.42 -6.74
C GLU A 128 -1.21 -11.18 -6.62
N PHE A 129 -2.20 -10.84 -7.44
CA PHE A 129 -3.50 -11.52 -7.44
C PHE A 129 -3.64 -12.60 -8.51
N GLY A 130 -2.67 -12.73 -9.43
CA GLY A 130 -2.69 -13.75 -10.48
C GLY A 130 -3.84 -13.59 -11.48
N MET A 131 -4.43 -12.40 -11.58
CA MET A 131 -5.52 -12.15 -12.51
C MET A 131 -5.01 -12.12 -13.95
N ALA A 132 -5.82 -12.62 -14.88
CA ALA A 132 -5.59 -12.39 -16.29
C ALA A 132 -5.92 -10.93 -16.60
N VAL A 133 -4.90 -10.16 -17.00
CA VAL A 133 -4.96 -8.73 -17.27
C VAL A 133 -4.58 -8.47 -18.71
#